data_AF-A0A7K4BEX2-F1
#
_entry.id   AF-A0A7K4BEX2-F1
#
_cell.length_a   1.000
_cell.length_b   1.000
_cell.length_c   1.000
_cell.angle_alpha   90.00
_cell.angle_beta   90.00
_cell.angle_gamma   90.00
#
_symmetry.space_group_name_H-M   'P 1'
#
loop_
_entity.id
_entity.type
_entity.pdbx_description
1 polymer ?
#
loop_
_entity_poly.entity_id
_entity_poly.type
_entity_poly.pdbx_seq_one_letter_code
_entity_poly.pdbx_strand_id
1 'polypeptide(L)'
;MQCPHCLYRSEQAGMLPEPEECALCGAALVPVGPLWTGSINDDRVICRMQEALPGVTAGTGPRVARLLATCRQELDTSSHYDYHVIAKAERVSPGSIATVIEQLQALGYRASRAHYSGTALKTDATLQILKEVISGG
;
A
#
# COMPACT_ATOMS: atom_id res chain seq x y z
N MET A 1 -10.90 -9.16 -1.43
CA MET A 1 -11.93 -9.33 -0.38
C MET A 1 -11.67 -8.35 0.76
N GLN A 2 -12.71 -7.76 1.34
CA GLN A 2 -12.59 -6.78 2.42
C GLN A 2 -13.52 -7.15 3.59
N CYS A 3 -12.99 -7.12 4.81
CA CYS A 3 -13.76 -7.36 6.02
C CYS A 3 -14.52 -6.08 6.41
N PRO A 4 -15.84 -6.15 6.68
CA PRO A 4 -16.61 -4.99 7.11
C PRO A 4 -16.34 -4.57 8.57
N HIS A 5 -15.66 -5.41 9.37
CA HIS A 5 -15.53 -5.19 10.83
C HIS A 5 -14.14 -4.74 11.28
N CYS A 6 -13.04 -5.30 10.74
CA CYS A 6 -11.72 -5.15 11.35
C CYS A 6 -10.60 -4.65 10.42
N LEU A 7 -10.93 -4.15 9.22
CA LEU A 7 -10.01 -3.68 8.17
C LEU A 7 -9.21 -4.77 7.44
N TYR A 8 -9.33 -6.05 7.84
CA TYR A 8 -8.69 -7.15 7.14
C TYR A 8 -9.07 -7.17 5.66
N ARG A 9 -8.09 -7.47 4.81
CA ARG A 9 -8.31 -7.67 3.38
C ARG A 9 -7.38 -8.74 2.83
N SER A 10 -7.82 -9.35 1.74
CA SER A 10 -7.08 -10.34 0.96
C SER A 10 -7.31 -10.08 -0.53
N GLU A 11 -6.44 -10.61 -1.39
CA GLU A 11 -6.54 -10.47 -2.83
C GLU A 11 -6.82 -11.86 -3.43
N GLN A 12 -7.75 -11.93 -4.37
CA GLN A 12 -8.08 -13.15 -5.12
C GLN A 12 -7.95 -12.86 -6.61
N ALA A 13 -7.26 -13.74 -7.34
CA ALA A 13 -7.15 -13.67 -8.79
C ALA A 13 -8.22 -14.56 -9.45
N GLY A 14 -8.97 -14.03 -10.41
CA GLY A 14 -10.04 -14.75 -11.08
C GLY A 14 -11.13 -13.83 -11.61
N MET A 15 -12.12 -14.40 -12.29
CA MET A 15 -13.27 -13.66 -12.82
C MET A 15 -14.37 -13.44 -11.78
N LEU A 16 -14.58 -14.42 -10.91
CA LEU A 16 -15.56 -14.38 -9.82
C LEU A 16 -14.83 -14.61 -8.50
N PRO A 17 -15.16 -13.85 -7.44
CA PRO A 17 -14.59 -14.06 -6.12
C PRO A 17 -15.17 -15.34 -5.48
N GLU A 18 -14.33 -16.07 -4.78
CA GLU A 18 -14.77 -17.16 -3.91
C GLU A 18 -15.16 -16.62 -2.53
N PRO A 19 -16.24 -17.13 -1.91
CA PRO A 19 -16.58 -16.77 -0.54
C PRO A 19 -15.41 -17.04 0.41
N GLU A 20 -15.12 -16.08 1.29
CA GLU A 20 -14.01 -16.16 2.22
C GLU A 20 -14.43 -15.57 3.57
N GLU A 21 -13.94 -16.13 4.67
CA GLU A 21 -14.15 -15.62 6.02
C GLU A 21 -12.91 -14.83 6.49
N CYS A 22 -13.15 -13.80 7.29
CA CYS A 22 -12.07 -13.02 7.87
C CYS A 22 -11.26 -13.85 8.86
N ALA A 23 -9.97 -14.02 8.58
CA ALA A 23 -9.03 -14.72 9.46
C ALA A 23 -8.87 -14.10 10.86
N LEU A 24 -9.37 -12.88 11.10
CA LEU A 24 -9.24 -12.17 12.37
C LEU A 24 -10.51 -12.17 13.22
N CYS A 25 -11.69 -12.08 12.60
CA CYS A 25 -12.94 -11.91 13.33
C CYS A 25 -14.07 -12.84 12.86
N GLY A 26 -13.82 -13.74 11.91
CA GLY A 26 -14.79 -14.71 11.40
C GLY A 26 -15.95 -14.13 10.58
N ALA A 27 -15.96 -12.81 10.32
CA ALA A 27 -17.00 -12.21 9.48
C ALA A 27 -16.81 -12.60 8.02
N ALA A 28 -17.91 -12.82 7.29
CA ALA A 28 -17.88 -13.01 5.85
C ALA A 28 -17.21 -11.81 5.16
N LEU A 29 -16.24 -12.07 4.30
CA LEU A 29 -15.59 -11.02 3.53
C LEU A 29 -16.45 -10.60 2.35
N VAL A 30 -16.44 -9.31 2.05
CA VAL A 30 -17.17 -8.73 0.93
C VAL A 30 -16.22 -8.58 -0.25
N PRO A 31 -16.58 -9.06 -1.46
CA PRO A 31 -15.78 -8.82 -2.64
C PRO A 31 -15.84 -7.35 -3.07
N VAL A 32 -14.69 -6.85 -3.53
CA VAL A 32 -14.56 -5.52 -4.16
C VAL A 32 -13.97 -5.77 -5.52
N GLY A 33 -14.75 -5.60 -6.59
CA GLY A 33 -14.32 -5.91 -7.95
C GLY A 33 -15.48 -6.21 -8.91
N PRO A 34 -15.16 -6.65 -10.16
CA PRO A 34 -13.82 -7.03 -10.64
C PRO A 34 -12.89 -5.82 -10.82
N LEU A 35 -11.59 -6.03 -10.58
CA LEU A 35 -10.54 -5.01 -10.72
C LEU A 35 -9.21 -5.64 -11.16
N TRP A 36 -8.30 -4.81 -11.67
CA TRP A 36 -6.95 -5.26 -12.03
C TRP A 36 -6.12 -5.50 -10.76
N THR A 37 -5.67 -6.74 -10.55
CA THR A 37 -4.85 -7.13 -9.40
C THR A 37 -3.36 -7.26 -9.70
N GLY A 38 -2.96 -7.05 -10.96
CA GLY A 38 -1.55 -7.07 -11.36
C GLY A 38 -0.82 -5.77 -11.04
N SER A 39 0.48 -5.74 -11.35
CA SER A 39 1.26 -4.50 -11.23
C SER A 39 0.68 -3.38 -12.09
N ILE A 40 0.67 -2.18 -11.53
CA ILE A 40 0.32 -0.92 -12.24
C ILE A 40 1.57 -0.14 -12.68
N ASN A 41 2.75 -0.59 -12.27
CA ASN A 41 4.03 0.04 -12.55
C ASN A 41 4.90 -0.91 -13.38
N ASP A 42 5.46 -0.40 -14.49
CA ASP A 42 6.50 -1.07 -15.26
C ASP A 42 7.85 -0.38 -14.97
N ASP A 43 8.76 -1.08 -14.30
CA ASP A 43 10.07 -0.54 -13.89
C ASP A 43 10.91 -0.08 -15.09
N ARG A 44 10.82 -0.77 -16.24
CA ARG A 44 11.58 -0.39 -17.45
C ARG A 44 11.06 0.91 -18.04
N VAL A 45 9.74 1.07 -18.08
CA VAL A 45 9.10 2.31 -18.54
C VAL A 45 9.45 3.46 -17.60
N ILE A 46 9.30 3.25 -16.28
CA ILE A 46 9.62 4.27 -15.28
C ILE A 46 11.10 4.68 -15.35
N CYS A 47 12.02 3.71 -15.52
CA CYS A 47 13.45 3.98 -15.66
C CYS A 47 13.73 4.89 -16.87
N ARG A 48 13.15 4.57 -18.05
CA ARG A 48 13.27 5.41 -19.25
C ARG A 48 12.69 6.81 -19.05
N MET A 49 11.60 6.93 -18.30
CA MET A 49 11.03 8.24 -17.96
C MET A 49 11.96 9.06 -17.06
N GLN A 50 12.65 8.41 -16.11
CA GLN A 50 13.63 9.06 -15.25
C GLN A 50 14.84 9.56 -16.05
N GLU A 51 15.33 8.75 -17.00
CA GLU A 51 16.43 9.11 -17.91
C GLU A 51 16.09 10.27 -18.85
N ALA A 52 14.84 10.33 -19.33
CA ALA A 52 14.38 11.39 -20.23
C ALA A 52 14.10 12.72 -19.51
N LEU A 53 13.86 12.68 -18.19
CA LEU A 53 13.40 13.84 -17.41
C LEU A 53 14.31 15.08 -17.49
N PRO A 54 15.65 14.98 -17.48
CA PRO A 54 16.53 16.15 -17.62
C PRO A 54 16.36 16.91 -18.94
N GLY A 55 15.90 16.23 -20.01
CA GLY A 55 15.61 16.84 -21.30
C GLY A 55 14.25 17.53 -21.39
N VAL A 56 13.41 17.43 -20.35
CA VAL A 56 12.08 18.03 -20.31
C VAL A 56 12.15 19.43 -19.70
N THR A 57 11.95 20.45 -20.53
CA THR A 57 11.81 21.85 -20.09
C THR A 57 10.43 22.09 -19.46
N ALA A 58 10.25 21.58 -18.25
CA ALA A 58 9.06 21.82 -17.44
C ALA A 58 9.46 22.26 -16.03
N GLY A 59 8.83 23.32 -15.51
CA GLY A 59 9.01 23.77 -14.12
C GLY A 59 8.57 22.74 -13.07
N THR A 60 8.02 21.60 -13.50
CA THR A 60 7.56 20.48 -12.67
C THR A 60 8.60 19.35 -12.52
N GLY A 61 9.79 19.48 -13.13
CA GLY A 61 10.84 18.44 -13.11
C GLY A 61 11.08 17.79 -11.73
N PRO A 62 11.36 18.56 -10.66
CA PRO A 62 11.56 18.00 -9.31
C PRO A 62 10.34 17.28 -8.72
N ARG A 63 9.12 17.67 -9.12
CA ARG A 63 7.89 16.99 -8.70
C ARG A 63 7.73 15.67 -9.45
N VAL A 64 7.98 15.66 -10.75
CA VAL A 64 7.94 14.44 -11.58
C VAL A 64 9.00 13.43 -11.13
N ALA A 65 10.23 13.89 -10.83
CA ALA A 65 11.30 13.03 -10.33
C ALA A 65 10.88 12.29 -9.04
N ARG A 66 10.28 13.00 -8.08
CA ARG A 66 9.78 12.41 -6.82
C ARG A 66 8.63 11.44 -7.05
N LEU A 67 7.72 11.74 -7.96
CA LEU A 67 6.64 10.83 -8.33
C LEU A 67 7.19 9.53 -8.93
N LEU A 68 8.08 9.61 -9.92
CA LEU A 68 8.69 8.45 -10.55
C LEU A 68 9.47 7.59 -9.55
N ALA A 69 10.22 8.23 -8.64
CA ALA A 69 10.91 7.52 -7.55
C ALA A 69 9.93 6.78 -6.63
N THR A 70 8.77 7.38 -6.33
CA THR A 70 7.72 6.76 -5.51
C THR A 70 7.09 5.58 -6.23
N CYS A 71 6.69 5.73 -7.51
CA CYS A 71 6.13 4.65 -8.31
C CYS A 71 7.09 3.46 -8.45
N ARG A 72 8.40 3.71 -8.57
CA ARG A 72 9.41 2.65 -8.73
C ARG A 72 9.61 1.81 -7.46
N GLN A 73 9.41 2.41 -6.29
CA GLN A 73 9.50 1.73 -4.99
C GLN A 73 8.16 1.16 -4.53
N GLU A 74 7.07 1.49 -5.22
CA GLU A 74 5.73 1.07 -4.85
C GLU A 74 5.54 -0.43 -5.09
N LEU A 75 5.10 -1.14 -4.05
CA LEU A 75 4.82 -2.56 -4.15
C LEU A 75 3.68 -2.86 -5.13
N ASP A 76 3.80 -4.02 -5.74
CA ASP A 76 2.91 -4.58 -6.75
C ASP A 76 1.61 -5.18 -6.17
N THR A 77 1.25 -4.85 -4.93
CA THR A 77 -0.03 -5.22 -4.34
C THR A 77 -1.14 -4.34 -4.94
N SER A 78 -2.30 -4.95 -5.21
CA SER A 78 -3.45 -4.20 -5.74
C SER A 78 -4.15 -3.37 -4.66
N SER A 79 -3.98 -3.77 -3.40
CA SER A 79 -4.55 -3.12 -2.23
C SER A 79 -3.51 -2.37 -1.40
N HIS A 80 -4.00 -1.45 -0.55
CA HIS A 80 -3.20 -0.66 0.40
C HIS A 80 -3.96 -0.45 1.71
N TYR A 81 -3.23 -0.25 2.81
CA TYR A 81 -3.78 0.20 4.09
C TYR A 81 -3.65 1.72 4.17
N ASP A 82 -4.70 2.39 4.61
CA ASP A 82 -4.56 3.76 5.11
C ASP A 82 -4.12 3.69 6.57
N TYR A 83 -2.89 4.13 6.84
CA TYR A 83 -2.31 4.01 8.19
C TYR A 83 -2.97 4.95 9.20
N HIS A 84 -3.58 6.06 8.76
CA HIS A 84 -4.39 6.94 9.62
C HIS A 84 -5.70 6.28 10.00
N VAL A 85 -6.32 5.53 9.09
CA VAL A 85 -7.53 4.75 9.39
C VAL A 85 -7.21 3.68 10.45
N ILE A 86 -6.07 3.01 10.33
CA ILE A 86 -5.62 2.05 11.35
C ILE A 86 -5.36 2.76 12.67
N ALA A 87 -4.59 3.85 12.67
CA ALA A 87 -4.28 4.59 13.89
C ALA A 87 -5.55 5.08 14.62
N LYS A 88 -6.54 5.55 13.85
CA LYS A 88 -7.86 5.93 14.38
C LYS A 88 -8.58 4.74 15.02
N ALA A 89 -8.55 3.57 14.37
CA ALA A 89 -9.14 2.35 14.92
C ALA A 89 -8.47 1.91 16.23
N GLU A 90 -7.14 2.07 16.31
CA GLU A 90 -6.33 1.75 17.50
C GLU A 90 -6.31 2.89 18.54
N ARG A 91 -6.97 4.03 18.27
CA ARG A 91 -7.03 5.22 19.13
C ARG A 91 -5.65 5.81 19.48
N VAL A 92 -4.71 5.76 18.55
CA VAL A 92 -3.34 6.28 18.70
C VAL A 92 -3.07 7.42 17.71
N SER A 93 -2.08 8.26 18.04
CA SER A 93 -1.51 9.20 17.07
C SER A 93 -0.36 8.52 16.35
N PRO A 94 -0.45 8.31 15.02
CA PRO A 94 0.58 7.54 14.36
C PRO A 94 1.82 8.39 14.11
N GLY A 95 2.98 7.75 14.06
CA GLY A 95 4.22 8.38 13.62
C GLY A 95 4.18 8.84 12.16
N SER A 96 5.31 9.28 11.64
CA SER A 96 5.40 9.56 10.20
C SER A 96 5.24 8.26 9.40
N ILE A 97 4.64 8.32 8.20
CA ILE A 97 4.56 7.15 7.32
C ILE A 97 5.94 6.58 6.98
N ALA A 98 6.98 7.43 6.94
CA ALA A 98 8.36 6.98 6.73
C ALA A 98 8.82 6.07 7.89
N THR A 99 8.59 6.50 9.13
CA THR A 99 8.92 5.72 10.33
C THR A 99 8.21 4.36 10.36
N VAL A 100 6.92 4.33 10.01
CA VAL A 100 6.15 3.07 9.94
C VAL A 100 6.73 2.13 8.88
N ILE A 101 7.06 2.66 7.69
CA ILE A 101 7.67 1.87 6.61
C ILE A 101 9.04 1.33 7.04
N GLU A 102 9.89 2.17 7.64
CA GLU A 102 11.22 1.79 8.13
C GLU A 102 11.14 0.68 9.19
N GLN A 103 10.18 0.77 10.12
CA GLN A 103 9.95 -0.26 11.13
C GLN A 103 9.48 -1.59 10.51
N LEU A 104 8.55 -1.57 9.56
CA LEU A 104 8.14 -2.78 8.84
C LEU A 104 9.30 -3.43 8.09
N GLN A 105 10.13 -2.62 7.42
CA GLN A 105 11.31 -3.09 6.71
C GLN A 105 12.37 -3.67 7.68
N ALA A 106 12.56 -3.06 8.85
CA ALA A 106 13.46 -3.58 9.88
C ALA A 106 12.99 -4.93 10.46
N LEU A 107 11.68 -5.19 10.44
CA LEU A 107 11.09 -6.48 10.80
C LEU A 107 11.14 -7.52 9.66
N GLY A 108 11.67 -7.16 8.48
CA GLY A 108 11.83 -8.04 7.32
C GLY A 108 10.66 -8.05 6.35
N TYR A 109 9.66 -7.17 6.53
CA TYR A 109 8.53 -7.05 5.62
C TYR A 109 8.82 -6.08 4.48
N ARG A 110 8.23 -6.32 3.32
CA ARG A 110 8.20 -5.34 2.24
C ARG A 110 7.18 -4.26 2.62
N ALA A 111 7.57 -2.99 2.57
CA ALA A 111 6.65 -1.88 2.77
C ALA A 111 7.01 -0.70 1.86
N SER A 112 5.99 -0.04 1.31
CA SER A 112 6.14 1.15 0.49
C SER A 112 4.97 2.12 0.67
N ARG A 113 5.14 3.36 0.20
CA ARG A 113 4.02 4.27 -0.06
C ARG A 113 3.26 3.84 -1.31
N ALA A 114 2.01 4.29 -1.44
CA ALA A 114 1.33 4.32 -2.73
C ALA A 114 1.30 5.75 -3.29
N HIS A 115 1.60 5.92 -4.57
CA HIS A 115 1.76 7.27 -5.16
C HIS A 115 0.50 8.15 -5.12
N TYR A 116 -0.69 7.55 -5.03
CA TYR A 116 -1.97 8.24 -5.09
C TYR A 116 -2.49 8.79 -3.74
N SER A 117 -1.85 8.46 -2.62
CA SER A 117 -2.25 9.00 -1.30
C SER A 117 -1.08 9.12 -0.33
N GLY A 118 -1.03 10.22 0.40
CA GLY A 118 0.00 10.47 1.42
C GLY A 118 -0.11 9.58 2.67
N THR A 119 -1.24 8.90 2.85
CA THR A 119 -1.52 7.98 3.97
C THR A 119 -1.61 6.52 3.53
N ALA A 120 -1.45 6.24 2.24
CA ALA A 120 -1.53 4.88 1.72
C ALA A 120 -0.18 4.16 1.85
N LEU A 121 -0.23 3.01 2.53
CA LEU A 121 0.88 2.10 2.76
C LEU A 121 0.56 0.74 2.14
N LYS A 122 1.48 0.24 1.32
CA LYS A 122 1.45 -1.13 0.80
C LYS A 122 2.45 -1.97 1.57
N THR A 123 2.09 -3.20 1.91
CA THR A 123 2.98 -4.12 2.62
C THR A 123 2.50 -5.57 2.48
N ASP A 124 3.42 -6.52 2.62
CA ASP A 124 3.14 -7.94 2.79
C ASP A 124 3.02 -8.36 4.28
N ALA A 125 3.19 -7.41 5.21
CA ALA A 125 2.92 -7.64 6.62
C ALA A 125 1.43 -7.91 6.89
N THR A 126 1.15 -8.72 7.90
CA THR A 126 -0.22 -8.95 8.36
C THR A 126 -0.79 -7.68 8.99
N LEU A 127 -2.13 -7.59 9.03
CA LEU A 127 -2.79 -6.44 9.67
C LEU A 127 -2.45 -6.33 11.16
N GLN A 128 -2.23 -7.44 11.87
CA GLN A 128 -1.81 -7.42 13.26
C GLN A 128 -0.45 -6.74 13.44
N ILE A 129 0.55 -7.15 12.65
CA ILE A 129 1.88 -6.52 12.66
C ILE A 129 1.77 -5.04 12.32
N LEU A 130 0.96 -4.69 11.32
CA LEU A 130 0.77 -3.29 10.94
C LEU A 130 0.15 -2.46 12.06
N LYS A 131 -0.81 -3.01 12.81
CA LYS A 131 -1.41 -2.36 13.99
C LYS A 131 -0.38 -2.18 15.10
N GLU A 132 0.41 -3.21 15.41
CA GLU A 132 1.47 -3.16 16.43
C GLU A 132 2.50 -2.06 16.12
N VAL A 133 2.99 -2.02 14.88
CA VAL A 133 3.94 -0.99 14.42
C VAL A 133 3.34 0.41 14.52
N ILE A 134 2.08 0.59 14.10
CA ILE A 134 1.41 1.90 14.13
C ILE A 134 1.13 2.37 15.56
N SER A 135 0.82 1.46 16.47
CA SER A 135 0.56 1.76 17.88
C SER A 135 1.81 2.03 18.70
N GLY A 136 3.01 1.84 18.13
CA GLY A 136 4.28 2.20 18.74
C GLY A 136 4.94 1.08 19.56
N GLY A 137 4.40 -0.15 19.53
CA GLY A 137 4.82 -1.24 20.41
C GLY A 137 4.37 -1.08 21.85
#